data_AF-A0A7C6BRQ0-F1
#
_entry.id   AF-A0A7C6BRQ0-F1
#
_cell.length_a   1.000
_cell.length_b   1.000
_cell.length_c   1.000
_cell.angle_alpha   90.00
_cell.angle_beta   90.00
_cell.angle_gamma   90.00
#
_symmetry.space_group_name_H-M   'P 1'
#
loop_
_entity.id
_entity.type
_entity.pdbx_description
1 polymer ?
#
loop_
_entity_poly.entity_id
_entity_poly.type
_entity_poly.pdbx_seq_one_letter_code
_entity_poly.pdbx_strand_id
1 'polypeptide(L)'
;MALYQTMNFLNGAKDFIQAKTYEPIVLQLMNQSKTVFPEEYSHVKEQPHGESDFVSDSGIKFDAKLLFSTEQCKYLAKGDENLIDWMRSLRQELGQVSEMLKNRNFDKIHTTRLYKEMLRRLPNEDIAENTIYFTPYPIIPAFEKSIYAQFASDIISITYNALVTKNSERFINKSNYIIYPTSDAKKIVLRMLGEDKKEYVSIEPLLEHIRYGFINEPNCDADIVFFQ
;
A
#
# COMPACT_ATOMS: atom_id res chain seq x y z
N MET A 1 13.80 -11.82 -24.96
CA MET A 1 14.44 -11.30 -23.74
C MET A 1 13.33 -11.01 -22.74
N ALA A 2 13.54 -11.35 -21.47
CA ALA A 2 12.59 -11.02 -20.40
C ALA A 2 12.75 -9.53 -20.02
N LEU A 3 11.64 -8.81 -19.87
CA LEU A 3 11.62 -7.44 -19.39
C LEU A 3 11.19 -7.45 -17.92
N TYR A 4 11.93 -6.78 -17.05
CA TYR A 4 11.67 -6.74 -15.62
C TYR A 4 11.28 -5.33 -15.20
N GLN A 5 10.20 -5.18 -14.43
CA GLN A 5 9.82 -3.90 -13.83
C GLN A 5 10.65 -3.62 -12.59
N THR A 6 11.16 -2.40 -12.44
CA THR A 6 12.12 -2.04 -11.39
C THR A 6 11.69 -0.81 -10.62
N MET A 7 12.10 -0.74 -9.35
CA MET A 7 11.79 0.33 -8.40
C MET A 7 13.08 0.61 -7.67
N ASN A 8 13.41 1.88 -7.49
CA ASN A 8 14.64 2.31 -6.82
C ASN A 8 14.32 3.50 -5.92
N PHE A 9 14.75 3.45 -4.66
CA PHE A 9 14.63 4.58 -3.74
C PHE A 9 15.72 5.61 -4.04
N LEU A 10 15.34 6.85 -4.36
CA LEU A 10 16.28 7.90 -4.77
C LEU A 10 17.16 8.39 -3.62
N ASN A 11 16.60 8.48 -2.41
CA ASN A 11 17.30 8.92 -1.20
C ASN A 11 17.52 7.75 -0.21
N GLY A 12 17.45 6.52 -0.70
CA GLY A 12 17.55 5.31 0.13
C GLY A 12 16.24 4.91 0.81
N ALA A 13 16.07 3.61 1.05
CA ALA A 13 14.84 3.05 1.60
C ALA A 13 14.54 3.53 3.02
N LYS A 14 15.58 3.70 3.84
CA LYS A 14 15.47 4.13 5.24
C LYS A 14 14.85 5.51 5.38
N ASP A 15 15.12 6.42 4.45
CA ASP A 15 14.54 7.76 4.47
C ASP A 15 13.10 7.75 3.99
N PHE A 16 12.78 6.90 3.01
CA PHE A 16 11.40 6.74 2.52
C PHE A 16 10.44 6.23 3.59
N ILE A 17 10.85 5.22 4.38
CA ILE A 17 9.95 4.60 5.37
C ILE A 17 9.67 5.46 6.62
N GLN A 18 10.29 6.64 6.73
CA GLN A 18 10.02 7.55 7.84
C GLN A 18 8.69 8.28 7.62
N ALA A 19 7.88 8.38 8.68
CA ALA A 19 6.63 9.13 8.74
C ALA A 19 6.70 10.49 8.04
N LYS A 20 7.72 11.29 8.42
CA LYS A 20 8.03 12.61 7.85
C LYS A 20 8.21 12.64 6.32
N THR A 21 8.42 11.49 5.69
CA THR A 21 8.65 11.35 4.25
C THR A 21 7.41 10.80 3.56
N TYR A 22 6.86 9.66 4.01
CA TYR A 22 5.73 9.04 3.29
C TYR A 22 4.37 9.68 3.60
N GLU A 23 4.16 10.23 4.79
CA GLU A 23 2.87 10.83 5.15
C GLU A 23 2.57 12.09 4.32
N PRO A 24 3.53 13.01 4.08
CA PRO A 24 3.29 14.11 3.14
C PRO A 24 2.92 13.65 1.73
N ILE A 25 3.50 12.54 1.24
CA ILE A 25 3.15 11.96 -0.05
C ILE A 25 1.69 11.48 -0.02
N VAL A 26 1.30 10.74 1.02
CA VAL A 26 -0.09 10.28 1.19
C VAL A 26 -1.06 11.46 1.23
N LEU A 27 -0.73 12.51 1.99
CA LEU A 27 -1.57 13.72 2.08
C LEU A 27 -1.75 14.40 0.73
N GLN A 28 -0.67 14.56 -0.05
CA GLN A 28 -0.76 15.11 -1.40
C GLN A 28 -1.64 14.25 -2.30
N LEU A 29 -1.55 12.92 -2.21
CA LEU A 29 -2.37 12.00 -2.99
C LEU A 29 -3.85 12.05 -2.57
N MET A 30 -4.14 12.17 -1.28
CA MET A 30 -5.50 12.39 -0.77
C MET A 30 -6.10 13.67 -1.36
N ASN A 31 -5.37 14.78 -1.30
CA ASN A 31 -5.83 16.08 -1.82
C ASN A 31 -5.89 16.17 -3.36
N GLN A 32 -5.35 15.18 -4.09
CA GLN A 32 -5.57 15.06 -5.54
C GLN A 32 -6.88 14.35 -5.89
N SER A 33 -7.44 13.60 -4.95
CA SER A 33 -8.67 12.83 -5.13
C SER A 33 -9.87 13.76 -5.26
N LYS A 34 -10.83 13.36 -6.09
CA LYS A 34 -12.13 14.03 -6.20
C LYS A 34 -13.27 13.13 -5.78
N THR A 35 -13.01 11.83 -5.68
CA THR A 35 -14.05 10.81 -5.49
C THR A 35 -13.79 10.01 -4.23
N VAL A 36 -12.60 9.42 -4.07
CA VAL A 36 -12.27 8.56 -2.90
C VAL A 36 -12.08 9.39 -1.63
N PHE A 37 -11.37 10.51 -1.73
CA PHE A 37 -11.11 11.49 -0.68
C PHE A 37 -11.61 12.86 -1.18
N PRO A 38 -12.93 13.16 -1.07
CA PRO A 38 -13.53 14.32 -1.73
C PRO A 38 -13.38 15.65 -0.98
N GLU A 39 -12.83 15.64 0.24
CA GLU A 39 -12.63 16.84 1.07
C GLU A 39 -11.20 17.41 0.90
N GLU A 40 -10.92 18.54 1.54
CA GLU A 40 -9.53 18.93 1.79
C GLU A 40 -9.05 18.27 3.09
N TYR A 41 -7.77 17.92 3.11
CA TYR A 41 -7.13 17.23 4.22
C TYR A 41 -5.87 17.98 4.62
N SER A 42 -5.59 17.97 5.92
CA SER A 42 -4.40 18.60 6.50
C SER A 42 -3.74 17.73 7.56
N HIS A 43 -2.44 17.94 7.76
CA HIS A 43 -1.70 17.31 8.85
C HIS A 43 -2.17 17.82 10.20
N VAL A 44 -2.33 16.91 11.16
CA VAL A 44 -2.56 17.26 12.56
C VAL A 44 -1.25 17.78 13.17
N LYS A 45 -1.19 19.07 13.49
CA LYS A 45 0.03 19.73 13.98
C LYS A 45 0.36 19.43 15.44
N GLU A 46 -0.63 19.09 16.25
CA GLU A 46 -0.48 18.81 17.68
C GLU A 46 -0.98 17.39 17.96
N GLN A 47 -0.05 16.46 18.13
CA GLN A 47 -0.32 15.06 18.46
C GLN A 47 0.16 14.77 19.90
N PRO A 48 -0.62 15.09 20.94
CA PRO A 48 -0.18 14.92 22.32
C PRO A 48 0.16 13.45 22.64
N HIS A 49 -0.51 12.48 22.01
CA HIS A 49 -0.34 11.03 22.27
C HIS A 49 -0.27 10.16 21.00
N GLY A 50 0.24 10.69 19.88
CA GLY A 50 0.39 9.91 18.64
C GLY A 50 -0.93 9.63 17.92
N GLU A 51 -1.86 10.58 17.99
CA GLU A 51 -3.12 10.53 17.24
C GLU A 51 -2.91 10.88 15.77
N SER A 52 -3.72 10.28 14.90
CA SER A 52 -4.11 10.73 13.55
C SER A 52 -3.13 11.58 12.77
N ASP A 53 -2.66 11.03 11.65
CA ASP A 53 -1.75 11.74 10.75
C ASP A 53 -2.46 12.90 10.04
N PHE A 54 -3.74 12.72 9.70
CA PHE A 54 -4.54 13.69 8.95
C PHE A 54 -5.93 13.89 9.51
N VAL A 55 -6.49 15.06 9.21
CA VAL A 55 -7.87 15.42 9.48
C VAL A 55 -8.48 16.06 8.23
N SER A 56 -9.72 15.70 7.93
CA SER A 56 -10.51 16.35 6.87
C SER A 56 -11.19 17.62 7.37
N ASP A 57 -11.67 18.45 6.46
CA ASP A 57 -12.45 19.67 6.81
C ASP A 57 -13.68 19.39 7.69
N SER A 58 -14.31 18.22 7.52
CA SER A 58 -15.43 17.78 8.36
C SER A 58 -15.02 17.22 9.73
N GLY A 59 -13.72 17.18 10.03
CA GLY A 59 -13.17 16.69 11.29
C GLY A 59 -12.97 15.17 11.35
N ILE A 60 -13.07 14.47 10.21
CA ILE A 60 -12.83 13.02 10.14
C ILE A 60 -11.32 12.76 10.20
N LYS A 61 -10.91 11.85 11.08
CA LYS A 61 -9.52 11.51 11.35
C LYS A 61 -9.04 10.32 10.50
N PHE A 62 -7.79 10.40 10.03
CA PHE A 62 -7.15 9.40 9.20
C PHE A 62 -5.72 9.10 9.65
N ASP A 63 -5.35 7.82 9.54
CA ASP A 63 -4.05 7.28 9.94
C ASP A 63 -3.40 6.54 8.76
N ALA A 64 -2.24 7.02 8.32
CA ALA A 64 -1.50 6.41 7.23
C ALA A 64 -0.55 5.33 7.72
N LYS A 65 -0.81 4.11 7.27
CA LYS A 65 -0.03 2.94 7.60
C LYS A 65 0.73 2.42 6.38
N LEU A 66 2.04 2.62 6.39
CA LEU A 66 2.94 2.05 5.40
C LEU A 66 2.94 0.51 5.51
N LEU A 67 2.43 -0.19 4.49
CA LEU A 67 2.32 -1.65 4.41
C LEU A 67 3.66 -2.31 4.06
N PHE A 68 4.59 -2.28 5.01
CA PHE A 68 5.78 -3.13 5.01
C PHE A 68 5.71 -4.18 6.10
N SER A 69 6.14 -5.41 5.81
CA SER A 69 6.30 -6.41 6.85
C SER A 69 7.40 -6.01 7.84
N THR A 70 7.30 -6.49 9.08
CA THR A 70 8.38 -6.22 10.08
C THR A 70 9.75 -6.70 9.57
N GLU A 71 9.76 -7.83 8.87
CA GLU A 71 10.95 -8.39 8.24
C GLU A 71 11.48 -7.44 7.16
N GLN A 72 10.57 -6.90 6.35
CA GLN A 72 10.90 -5.94 5.30
C GLN A 72 11.48 -4.65 5.89
N CYS A 73 10.87 -4.09 6.94
CA CYS A 73 11.43 -2.93 7.65
C CYS A 73 12.82 -3.24 8.24
N LYS A 74 13.06 -4.46 8.75
CA LYS A 74 14.37 -4.87 9.27
C LYS A 74 15.44 -4.91 8.17
N TYR A 75 15.10 -5.41 6.99
CA TYR A 75 16.02 -5.39 5.85
C TYR A 75 16.30 -3.95 5.39
N LEU A 76 15.26 -3.12 5.25
CA LEU A 76 15.41 -1.72 4.84
C LEU A 76 16.20 -0.88 5.87
N ALA A 77 16.07 -1.18 7.17
CA ALA A 77 16.80 -0.50 8.23
C ALA A 77 18.30 -0.84 8.27
N LYS A 78 18.71 -1.98 7.70
CA LYS A 78 20.12 -2.42 7.64
C LYS A 78 20.88 -1.83 6.44
N GLY A 79 20.24 -1.01 5.62
CA GLY A 79 20.85 -0.34 4.46
C GLY A 79 20.72 -1.12 3.16
N ASP A 80 21.18 -0.50 2.07
CA ASP A 80 20.91 -0.90 0.69
C ASP A 80 21.45 -2.30 0.34
N GLU A 81 22.49 -2.80 1.02
CA GLU A 81 23.02 -4.16 0.83
C GLU A 81 21.98 -5.26 1.15
N ASN A 82 20.98 -4.97 2.00
CA ASN A 82 19.93 -5.92 2.37
C ASN A 82 18.65 -5.74 1.52
N LEU A 83 18.66 -4.84 0.54
CA LEU A 83 17.55 -4.63 -0.39
C LEU A 83 17.20 -5.92 -1.15
N ILE A 84 18.21 -6.76 -1.45
CA ILE A 84 18.06 -8.03 -2.17
C ILE A 84 17.18 -9.01 -1.38
N ASP A 85 17.41 -9.18 -0.08
CA ASP A 85 16.65 -10.13 0.74
C ASP A 85 15.22 -9.63 0.94
N TRP A 86 15.06 -8.32 1.07
CA TRP A 86 13.75 -7.68 1.04
C TRP A 86 13.00 -7.96 -0.26
N MET A 87 13.65 -7.79 -1.41
CA MET A 87 13.07 -8.06 -2.73
C MET A 87 12.67 -9.53 -2.90
N ARG A 88 13.52 -10.47 -2.48
CA ARG A 88 13.18 -11.90 -2.49
C ARG A 88 11.96 -12.19 -1.62
N SER A 89 11.87 -11.55 -0.45
CA SER A 89 10.73 -11.71 0.45
C SER A 89 9.42 -11.20 -0.17
N LEU A 90 9.45 -10.08 -0.91
CA LEU A 90 8.32 -9.53 -1.64
C LEU A 90 7.88 -10.44 -2.77
N ARG A 91 8.82 -10.91 -3.60
CA ARG A 91 8.53 -11.83 -4.71
C ARG A 91 7.92 -13.14 -4.22
N GLN A 92 8.43 -13.70 -3.13
CA GLN A 92 7.85 -14.91 -2.52
C GLN A 92 6.42 -14.68 -2.05
N GLU A 93 6.14 -13.53 -1.42
CA GLU A 93 4.80 -13.17 -0.98
C GLU A 93 3.83 -13.03 -2.17
N LEU A 94 4.23 -12.32 -3.23
CA LEU A 94 3.43 -12.19 -4.45
C LEU A 94 3.18 -13.55 -5.12
N GLY A 95 4.18 -14.44 -5.15
CA GLY A 95 4.05 -15.80 -5.68
C GLY A 95 3.05 -16.66 -4.89
N GLN A 96 3.14 -16.65 -3.56
CA GLN A 96 2.19 -17.35 -2.68
C GLN A 96 0.77 -16.84 -2.87
N VAL A 97 0.61 -15.52 -2.95
CA VAL A 97 -0.67 -14.86 -3.20
C VAL A 97 -1.26 -15.26 -4.57
N SER A 98 -0.45 -15.23 -5.62
CA SER A 98 -0.88 -15.62 -6.96
C SER A 98 -1.34 -17.08 -7.01
N GLU A 99 -0.65 -17.99 -6.32
CA GLU A 99 -1.02 -19.40 -6.24
C GLU A 99 -2.34 -19.59 -5.49
N MET A 100 -2.55 -18.86 -4.39
CA MET A 100 -3.81 -18.88 -3.63
C MET A 100 -5.00 -18.40 -4.47
N LEU A 101 -4.83 -17.32 -5.23
CA LEU A 101 -5.84 -16.80 -6.14
C LEU A 101 -6.18 -17.84 -7.23
N LYS A 102 -5.17 -18.43 -7.86
CA LYS A 102 -5.34 -19.43 -8.92
C LYS A 102 -6.07 -20.68 -8.41
N ASN A 103 -5.73 -21.14 -7.22
CA ASN A 103 -6.30 -22.36 -6.63
C ASN A 103 -7.58 -22.11 -5.82
N ARG A 104 -8.06 -20.85 -5.74
CA ARG A 104 -9.20 -20.41 -4.92
C ARG A 104 -9.13 -20.87 -3.46
N ASN A 105 -7.92 -20.98 -2.92
CA ASN A 105 -7.66 -21.50 -1.57
C ASN A 105 -7.66 -20.34 -0.55
N PHE A 106 -8.81 -19.71 -0.38
CA PHE A 106 -8.95 -18.51 0.45
C PHE A 106 -8.94 -18.81 1.95
N ASP A 107 -9.14 -20.05 2.37
CA ASP A 107 -9.13 -20.44 3.78
C ASP A 107 -7.79 -20.13 4.46
N LYS A 108 -6.69 -20.15 3.70
CA LYS A 108 -5.34 -19.85 4.19
C LYS A 108 -5.00 -18.36 4.22
N ILE A 109 -5.92 -17.46 3.86
CA ILE A 109 -5.65 -16.00 3.78
C ILE A 109 -5.08 -15.42 5.08
N HIS A 110 -5.55 -15.91 6.23
CA HIS A 110 -5.09 -15.49 7.55
C HIS A 110 -3.61 -15.81 7.84
N THR A 111 -3.01 -16.72 7.07
CA THR A 111 -1.60 -17.08 7.20
C THR A 111 -0.67 -16.13 6.45
N THR A 112 -1.22 -15.37 5.49
CA THR A 112 -0.44 -14.47 4.62
C THR A 112 0.15 -13.30 5.40
N ARG A 113 1.26 -12.76 4.88
CA ARG A 113 1.92 -11.58 5.45
C ARG A 113 1.02 -10.36 5.34
N LEU A 114 0.46 -10.07 4.17
CA LEU A 114 -0.50 -8.98 3.98
C LEU A 114 -1.64 -8.98 5.02
N TYR A 115 -2.29 -10.11 5.28
CA TYR A 115 -3.34 -10.21 6.31
C TYR A 115 -2.82 -9.81 7.69
N LYS A 116 -1.69 -10.39 8.11
CA LYS A 116 -1.09 -10.12 9.43
C LYS A 116 -0.65 -8.67 9.57
N GLU A 117 -0.09 -8.11 8.51
CA GLU A 117 0.44 -6.74 8.51
C GLU A 117 -0.67 -5.69 8.46
N MET A 118 -1.76 -5.94 7.74
CA MET A 118 -2.98 -5.13 7.82
C MET A 118 -3.61 -5.23 9.21
N LEU A 119 -3.83 -6.44 9.73
CA LEU A 119 -4.43 -6.64 11.07
C LEU A 119 -3.67 -5.93 12.19
N ARG A 120 -2.34 -5.98 12.13
CA ARG A 120 -1.45 -5.34 13.11
C ARG A 120 -1.53 -3.81 13.08
N ARG A 121 -1.83 -3.23 11.92
CA ARG A 121 -1.88 -1.79 11.67
C ARG A 121 -3.24 -1.17 11.93
N LEU A 122 -4.28 -1.99 11.99
CA LEU A 122 -5.60 -1.51 12.36
C LEU A 122 -5.53 -0.84 13.74
N PRO A 123 -6.32 0.21 13.96
CA PRO A 123 -6.52 0.76 15.29
C PRO A 123 -7.22 -0.25 16.20
N ASN A 124 -7.11 -0.04 17.51
CA ASN A 124 -7.95 -0.74 18.47
C ASN A 124 -9.43 -0.34 18.28
N GLU A 125 -10.33 -1.14 18.84
CA GLU A 125 -11.78 -0.98 18.69
C GLU A 125 -12.26 0.40 19.14
N ASP A 126 -11.69 0.91 20.23
CA ASP A 126 -12.01 2.17 20.91
C ASP A 126 -11.53 3.43 20.17
N ILE A 127 -10.58 3.28 19.24
CA ILE A 127 -10.03 4.41 18.47
C ILE A 127 -10.87 4.62 17.20
N ALA A 128 -11.67 5.70 17.18
CA ALA A 128 -12.54 6.06 16.07
C ALA A 128 -11.78 6.80 14.96
N GLU A 129 -11.07 6.03 14.14
CA GLU A 129 -10.18 6.55 13.11
C GLU A 129 -10.19 5.70 11.83
N ASN A 130 -10.13 6.36 10.69
CA ASN A 130 -10.02 5.71 9.39
C ASN A 130 -8.58 5.32 9.09
N THR A 131 -8.36 4.14 8.48
CA THR A 131 -7.01 3.67 8.15
C THR A 131 -6.74 3.80 6.66
N ILE A 132 -5.58 4.35 6.32
CA ILE A 132 -5.07 4.44 4.95
C ILE A 132 -3.85 3.55 4.85
N TYR A 133 -3.99 2.41 4.18
CA TYR A 133 -2.84 1.58 3.85
C TYR A 133 -2.08 2.17 2.66
N PHE A 134 -0.76 2.32 2.78
CA PHE A 134 0.07 2.82 1.69
C PHE A 134 1.14 1.80 1.33
N THR A 135 1.29 1.51 0.04
CA THR A 135 2.43 0.74 -0.48
C THR A 135 3.08 1.49 -1.64
N PRO A 136 4.42 1.63 -1.66
CA PRO A 136 5.12 2.29 -2.74
C PRO A 136 5.34 1.41 -3.97
N TYR A 137 4.91 0.15 -3.94
CA TYR A 137 5.01 -0.76 -5.08
C TYR A 137 3.61 -1.26 -5.46
N PRO A 138 3.36 -1.55 -6.75
CA PRO A 138 2.10 -2.14 -7.15
C PRO A 138 1.97 -3.50 -6.47
N ILE A 139 0.89 -3.69 -5.71
CA ILE A 139 0.62 -4.91 -4.95
C ILE A 139 -0.33 -5.86 -5.69
N ILE A 140 -1.09 -5.33 -6.66
CA ILE A 140 -1.95 -6.10 -7.57
C ILE A 140 -1.88 -5.51 -8.99
N PRO A 141 -2.22 -6.31 -10.01
CA PRO A 141 -2.42 -5.79 -11.36
C PRO A 141 -3.50 -4.71 -11.40
N ALA A 142 -3.14 -3.47 -11.71
CA ALA A 142 -4.08 -2.35 -11.82
C ALA A 142 -3.71 -1.42 -12.98
N PHE A 143 -4.70 -1.12 -13.82
CA PHE A 143 -4.57 -0.27 -15.01
C PHE A 143 -5.80 0.61 -15.12
N GLU A 144 -5.60 1.92 -15.26
CA GLU A 144 -6.68 2.93 -15.36
C GLU A 144 -7.71 2.60 -16.46
N LYS A 145 -7.24 2.10 -17.61
CA LYS A 145 -8.09 1.82 -18.77
C LYS A 145 -8.74 0.43 -18.74
N SER A 146 -8.47 -0.40 -17.73
CA SER A 146 -9.02 -1.75 -17.67
C SER A 146 -10.35 -1.77 -16.93
N ILE A 147 -11.45 -1.68 -17.69
CA ILE A 147 -12.82 -1.79 -17.17
C ILE A 147 -13.09 -3.13 -16.46
N TYR A 148 -12.29 -4.16 -16.71
CA TYR A 148 -12.45 -5.48 -16.09
C TYR A 148 -11.65 -5.61 -14.79
N ALA A 149 -10.59 -4.81 -14.60
CA ALA A 149 -9.76 -4.86 -13.40
C ALA A 149 -10.47 -4.32 -12.14
N GLN A 150 -11.53 -3.52 -12.30
CA GLN A 150 -12.32 -3.05 -11.17
C GLN A 150 -13.13 -4.18 -10.51
N PHE A 151 -13.67 -5.11 -11.32
CA PHE A 151 -14.54 -6.20 -10.86
C PHE A 151 -13.80 -7.51 -10.50
N ALA A 152 -12.51 -7.59 -10.78
CA ALA A 152 -11.74 -8.80 -10.48
C ALA A 152 -11.52 -8.93 -8.96
N SER A 153 -11.91 -10.09 -8.40
CA SER A 153 -11.56 -10.42 -7.03
C SER A 153 -10.04 -10.49 -6.92
N ASP A 154 -9.48 -9.59 -6.11
CA ASP A 154 -8.04 -9.45 -5.89
C ASP A 154 -7.66 -9.78 -4.44
N ILE A 155 -6.37 -9.99 -4.20
CA ILE A 155 -5.88 -10.37 -2.87
C ILE A 155 -6.19 -9.33 -1.81
N ILE A 156 -6.24 -8.04 -2.15
CA ILE A 156 -6.53 -6.97 -1.19
C ILE A 156 -7.98 -7.11 -0.71
N SER A 157 -8.90 -7.31 -1.65
CA SER A 157 -10.33 -7.49 -1.38
C SER A 157 -10.58 -8.74 -0.54
N ILE A 158 -9.95 -9.86 -0.90
CA ILE A 158 -10.08 -11.12 -0.17
C ILE A 158 -9.49 -11.00 1.24
N THR A 159 -8.33 -10.34 1.37
CA THR A 159 -7.70 -10.09 2.66
C THR A 159 -8.58 -9.21 3.54
N TYR A 160 -9.09 -8.11 3.00
CA TYR A 160 -9.97 -7.19 3.71
C TYR A 160 -11.26 -7.89 4.16
N ASN A 161 -11.93 -8.64 3.28
CA ASN A 161 -13.14 -9.39 3.63
C ASN A 161 -12.89 -10.41 4.74
N ALA A 162 -11.73 -11.06 4.73
CA ALA A 162 -11.35 -11.99 5.80
C ALA A 162 -11.04 -11.27 7.12
N LEU A 163 -10.50 -10.05 7.08
CA LEU A 163 -10.28 -9.23 8.28
C LEU A 163 -11.60 -8.79 8.89
N VAL A 164 -12.50 -8.24 8.08
CA VAL A 164 -13.84 -7.78 8.50
C VAL A 164 -14.64 -8.94 9.07
N THR A 165 -14.62 -10.11 8.43
CA THR A 165 -15.34 -11.31 8.91
C THR A 165 -14.84 -11.77 10.29
N LYS A 166 -13.54 -11.66 10.58
CA LYS A 166 -12.94 -12.17 11.83
C LYS A 166 -12.80 -11.15 12.95
N ASN A 167 -12.82 -9.85 12.63
CA ASN A 167 -12.53 -8.77 13.58
C ASN A 167 -13.52 -7.61 13.37
N SER A 168 -14.80 -7.91 13.14
CA SER A 168 -15.80 -6.95 12.67
C SER A 168 -15.94 -5.74 13.58
N GLU A 169 -15.75 -5.93 14.89
CA GLU A 169 -15.74 -4.91 15.93
C GLU A 169 -14.72 -3.79 15.65
N ARG A 170 -13.58 -4.11 15.04
CA ARG A 170 -12.52 -3.14 14.70
C ARG A 170 -12.86 -2.28 13.49
N PHE A 171 -13.93 -2.60 12.74
CA PHE A 171 -14.34 -1.90 11.52
C PHE A 171 -15.65 -1.12 11.68
N ILE A 172 -16.32 -1.20 12.83
CA ILE A 172 -17.57 -0.49 13.08
C ILE A 172 -17.33 1.02 12.98
N ASN A 173 -18.10 1.69 12.12
CA ASN A 173 -18.02 3.14 11.85
C ASN A 173 -16.64 3.63 11.36
N LYS A 174 -15.81 2.73 10.80
CA LYS A 174 -14.49 3.07 10.27
C LYS A 174 -14.42 2.72 8.79
N SER A 175 -13.84 3.63 8.02
CA SER A 175 -13.53 3.42 6.61
C SER A 175 -12.05 3.06 6.45
N ASN A 176 -11.77 2.15 5.54
CA ASN A 176 -10.41 1.70 5.26
C ASN A 176 -10.09 1.95 3.80
N TYR A 177 -8.88 2.42 3.54
CA TYR A 177 -8.43 2.80 2.22
C TYR A 177 -7.10 2.13 1.91
N ILE A 178 -6.79 1.99 0.63
CA ILE A 178 -5.45 1.61 0.18
C ILE A 178 -4.99 2.48 -0.98
N ILE A 179 -3.73 2.87 -0.92
CA ILE A 179 -3.03 3.71 -1.91
C ILE A 179 -1.83 2.92 -2.43
N TYR A 180 -1.75 2.75 -3.76
CA TYR A 180 -0.69 1.99 -4.40
C TYR A 180 -0.48 2.39 -5.87
N PRO A 181 0.73 2.26 -6.44
CA PRO A 181 0.98 2.50 -7.86
C PRO A 181 0.23 1.53 -8.78
N THR A 182 -0.11 1.99 -9.98
CA THR A 182 -0.51 1.10 -11.09
C THR A 182 0.65 0.22 -11.54
N SER A 183 0.35 -0.89 -12.21
CA SER A 183 1.38 -1.84 -12.66
C SER A 183 2.31 -1.26 -13.71
N ASP A 184 1.92 -0.22 -14.44
CA ASP A 184 2.81 0.51 -15.35
C ASP A 184 3.54 1.68 -14.67
N ALA A 185 3.32 1.87 -13.36
CA ALA A 185 3.88 2.93 -12.53
C ALA A 185 3.70 4.34 -13.11
N LYS A 186 2.56 4.60 -13.76
CA LYS A 186 2.21 5.93 -14.31
C LYS A 186 1.19 6.69 -13.48
N LYS A 187 0.45 5.97 -12.63
CA LYS A 187 -0.65 6.50 -11.81
C LYS A 187 -0.59 5.90 -10.43
N ILE A 188 -1.29 6.55 -9.51
CA ILE A 188 -1.58 6.02 -8.19
C ILE A 188 -3.06 5.64 -8.15
N VAL A 189 -3.34 4.47 -7.60
CA VAL A 189 -4.68 4.00 -7.29
C VAL A 189 -5.02 4.40 -5.87
N LEU A 190 -6.08 5.17 -5.71
CA LEU A 190 -6.76 5.41 -4.44
C LEU A 190 -7.97 4.49 -4.40
N ARG A 191 -8.13 3.71 -3.35
CA ARG A 191 -9.22 2.75 -3.25
C ARG A 191 -9.83 2.75 -1.86
N MET A 192 -11.16 2.80 -1.80
CA MET A 192 -11.91 2.49 -0.58
C MET A 192 -12.12 0.97 -0.50
N LEU A 193 -11.79 0.37 0.63
CA LEU A 193 -11.93 -1.06 0.87
C LEU A 193 -13.34 -1.39 1.37
N GLY A 194 -13.91 -2.50 0.89
CA GLY A 194 -15.30 -2.88 1.13
C GLY A 194 -16.29 -2.29 0.13
N GLU A 195 -15.86 -1.32 -0.68
CA GLU A 195 -16.61 -0.73 -1.77
C GLU A 195 -15.89 -0.94 -3.10
N ASP A 196 -16.63 -0.91 -4.22
CA ASP A 196 -16.04 -0.91 -5.57
C ASP A 196 -15.67 0.51 -6.03
N LYS A 197 -15.05 1.29 -5.13
CA LYS A 197 -14.70 2.68 -5.36
C LYS A 197 -13.20 2.84 -5.49
N LYS A 198 -12.75 3.08 -6.73
CA LYS A 198 -11.34 3.30 -7.11
C LYS A 198 -11.22 4.61 -7.88
N GLU A 199 -10.12 5.32 -7.68
CA GLU A 199 -9.75 6.52 -8.41
C GLU A 199 -8.27 6.46 -8.79
N TYR A 200 -7.94 7.03 -9.95
CA TYR A 200 -6.57 7.08 -10.45
C TYR A 200 -6.07 8.52 -10.46
N VAL A 201 -5.02 8.79 -9.70
CA VAL A 201 -4.41 10.13 -9.57
C VAL A 201 -2.97 10.13 -10.08
N SER A 202 -2.35 11.30 -10.12
CA SER A 202 -0.98 11.45 -10.61
C SER A 202 0.01 10.72 -9.71
N ILE A 203 1.04 10.10 -10.29
CA ILE A 203 2.13 9.48 -9.53
C ILE A 203 3.21 10.48 -9.10
N GLU A 204 3.17 11.71 -9.60
CA GLU A 204 4.20 12.74 -9.36
C GLU A 204 4.68 12.86 -7.90
N PRO A 205 3.82 12.88 -6.86
CA PRO A 205 4.28 12.96 -5.46
C PRO A 205 5.24 11.85 -5.05
N LEU A 206 5.16 10.68 -5.70
CA LEU A 206 5.99 9.53 -5.40
C LEU A 206 7.30 9.53 -6.20
N LEU A 207 7.33 10.18 -7.37
CA LEU A 207 8.48 10.17 -8.27
C LEU A 207 9.69 10.95 -7.76
N GLU A 208 9.48 11.88 -6.82
CA GLU A 208 10.56 12.58 -6.11
C GLU A 208 11.36 11.64 -5.19
N HIS A 209 10.79 10.51 -4.81
CA HIS A 209 11.38 9.56 -3.87
C HIS A 209 11.69 8.21 -4.48
N ILE A 210 10.97 7.83 -5.54
CA ILE A 210 11.03 6.51 -6.13
C ILE A 210 11.10 6.60 -7.66
N ARG A 211 12.06 5.91 -8.24
CA ARG A 211 12.13 5.72 -9.69
C ARG A 211 11.64 4.34 -10.08
N TYR A 212 10.65 4.30 -10.95
CA TYR A 212 10.22 3.06 -11.61
C TYR A 212 10.87 2.92 -12.98
N GLY A 213 11.14 1.70 -13.41
CA GLY A 213 11.80 1.43 -14.68
C GLY A 213 11.50 0.05 -15.25
N PHE A 214 12.05 -0.19 -16.44
CA PHE A 214 12.10 -1.51 -17.04
C PHE A 214 13.54 -1.81 -17.43
N ILE A 215 14.04 -2.99 -17.05
CA ILE A 215 15.39 -3.43 -17.43
C ILE A 215 15.35 -4.83 -18.04
N ASN A 216 16.24 -5.07 -19.00
CA ASN A 216 16.35 -6.35 -19.71
C ASN A 216 17.29 -7.33 -18.99
N GLU A 217 18.24 -6.79 -18.23
CA GLU A 217 19.19 -7.53 -17.41
C GLU A 217 19.17 -6.89 -16.03
N PRO A 218 18.39 -7.44 -15.08
CA PRO A 218 18.29 -6.84 -13.78
C PRO A 218 19.62 -6.91 -13.06
N ASN A 219 20.10 -5.76 -12.59
CA ASN A 219 21.18 -5.79 -11.62
C ASN A 219 20.57 -6.36 -10.33
N CYS A 220 20.75 -7.68 -10.15
CA CYS A 220 20.25 -8.43 -9.01
C CYS A 220 20.65 -7.83 -7.65
N ASP A 221 21.64 -6.93 -7.65
CA ASP A 221 22.18 -6.27 -6.47
C ASP A 221 21.60 -4.88 -6.19
N ALA A 222 20.80 -4.30 -7.09
CA ALA A 222 20.29 -2.92 -6.96
C ALA A 222 18.81 -2.72 -7.32
N ASP A 223 18.26 -3.45 -8.29
CA ASP A 223 16.95 -3.14 -8.87
C ASP A 223 15.80 -3.98 -8.28
N ILE A 224 14.78 -3.34 -7.70
CA ILE A 224 13.60 -4.05 -7.13
C ILE A 224 12.69 -4.59 -8.22
N VAL A 225 12.68 -5.90 -8.46
CA VAL A 225 11.79 -6.52 -9.45
C VAL A 225 10.45 -6.93 -8.85
N PHE A 226 9.34 -6.30 -9.24
CA PHE A 226 8.00 -6.54 -8.65
C PHE A 226 6.97 -7.20 -9.58
N PHE A 227 7.22 -7.38 -10.88
CA PHE A 227 6.34 -8.15 -11.77
C PHE A 227 7.08 -8.86 -12.91
N GLN A 228 6.57 -10.05 -13.26
CA GLN A 228 6.68 -10.72 -14.54
C GLN A 228 5.36 -11.42 -14.85
#